data_AF-A0AAJ6JFS8-F1
#
_entry.id   AF-A0AAJ6JFS8-F1
#
_cell.length_a   1.000
_cell.length_b   1.000
_cell.length_c   1.000
_cell.angle_alpha   90.00
_cell.angle_beta   90.00
_cell.angle_gamma   90.00
#
_symmetry.space_group_name_H-M   'P 1'
#
loop_
_entity.id
_entity.type
_entity.pdbx_description
1 polymer ?
#
loop_
_entity_poly.entity_id
_entity_poly.type
_entity_poly.pdbx_seq_one_letter_code
_entity_poly.pdbx_strand_id
1 'polypeptide(L)'
;MHRTVAVAGKPGLASISFVAAITLCLVPAAVAKPPGFEAAMIRMLACEGEGVRMEVYLPLSVDHHMRGGQSVIGYYALDLTEANKGKPLEPVRITLSADKTTVTVDQYTRGLPPTRIPVGGGTVDFDQRFGKRAKCGAFQSQDPDFAK
;
A
#
# COMPACT_ATOMS: atom_id res chain seq x y z
N MET A 1 -19.86 73.99 39.41
CA MET A 1 -20.55 73.32 38.29
C MET A 1 -21.48 72.26 38.86
N HIS A 2 -22.78 72.38 38.59
CA HIS A 2 -23.83 71.47 39.05
C HIS A 2 -23.76 70.11 38.35
N ARG A 3 -23.98 69.01 39.08
CA ARG A 3 -25.17 68.15 38.93
C ARG A 3 -25.15 66.94 39.87
N THR A 4 -26.33 66.63 40.35
CA THR A 4 -26.72 65.54 41.27
C THR A 4 -27.51 64.48 40.49
N VAL A 5 -27.69 63.31 41.12
CA VAL A 5 -28.69 62.23 40.86
C VAL A 5 -28.35 61.32 39.64
N ALA A 6 -28.51 59.98 39.62
CA ALA A 6 -29.37 59.07 40.37
C ALA A 6 -28.81 57.63 40.41
N VAL A 7 -29.19 56.87 41.43
CA VAL A 7 -29.22 55.40 41.45
C VAL A 7 -30.54 54.91 40.84
N ALA A 8 -30.47 53.97 39.90
CA ALA A 8 -31.55 53.07 39.48
C ALA A 8 -30.91 51.92 38.67
N GLY A 9 -31.19 50.64 38.81
CA GLY A 9 -32.11 49.89 39.66
C GLY A 9 -31.99 48.40 39.33
N LYS A 10 -31.96 47.57 40.40
CA LYS A 10 -32.51 46.21 40.53
C LYS A 10 -31.95 45.00 39.73
N PRO A 11 -32.18 43.76 40.24
CA PRO A 11 -31.22 42.66 40.26
C PRO A 11 -31.50 41.59 39.21
N GLY A 12 -30.52 40.75 38.93
CA GLY A 12 -30.69 39.59 38.07
C GLY A 12 -29.59 38.57 38.27
N LEU A 13 -29.78 37.71 39.26
CA LEU A 13 -29.02 36.48 39.44
C LEU A 13 -29.32 35.57 38.23
N ALA A 14 -28.37 35.39 37.33
CA ALA A 14 -28.45 34.40 36.27
C ALA A 14 -27.10 33.70 36.14
N SER A 15 -26.96 32.64 36.92
CA SER A 15 -25.92 31.62 36.80
C SER A 15 -26.01 30.96 35.42
N ILE A 16 -25.06 31.27 34.54
CA ILE A 16 -24.95 30.66 33.21
C ILE A 16 -24.08 29.41 33.35
N SER A 17 -24.73 28.25 33.47
CA SER A 17 -24.08 26.94 33.42
C SER A 17 -23.54 26.67 32.01
N PHE A 18 -22.21 26.59 31.84
CA PHE A 18 -21.57 26.11 30.62
C PHE A 18 -21.67 24.58 30.56
N VAL A 19 -22.56 24.05 29.73
CA VAL A 19 -22.58 22.63 29.35
C VAL A 19 -21.67 22.46 28.14
N ALA A 20 -20.45 21.95 28.36
CA ALA A 20 -19.53 21.59 27.29
C ALA A 20 -20.00 20.27 26.64
N ALA A 21 -20.59 20.36 25.45
CA ALA A 21 -20.91 19.19 24.63
C ALA A 21 -19.61 18.60 24.05
N ILE A 22 -19.22 17.41 24.50
CA ILE A 22 -18.11 16.66 23.93
C ILE A 22 -18.63 15.95 22.68
N THR A 23 -18.44 16.57 21.52
CA THR A 23 -18.71 15.93 20.23
C THR A 23 -17.58 14.95 19.93
N LEU A 24 -17.77 13.67 20.24
CA LEU A 24 -16.88 12.60 19.77
C LEU A 24 -17.03 12.46 18.25
N CYS A 25 -16.12 13.07 17.49
CA CYS A 25 -15.95 12.76 16.07
C CYS A 25 -15.39 11.33 15.93
N LEU A 26 -16.28 10.36 15.70
CA LEU A 26 -15.92 9.06 15.15
C LEU A 26 -15.41 9.29 13.72
N VAL A 27 -14.10 9.43 13.57
CA VAL A 27 -13.45 9.38 12.25
C VAL A 27 -13.55 7.94 11.78
N PRO A 28 -14.24 7.62 10.67
CA PRO A 28 -14.20 6.28 10.12
C PRO A 28 -12.76 5.98 9.75
N ALA A 29 -12.20 4.90 10.30
CA ALA A 29 -10.93 4.37 9.84
C ALA A 29 -11.08 4.08 8.34
N ALA A 30 -10.42 4.89 7.52
CA ALA A 30 -10.46 4.73 6.07
C ALA A 30 -9.83 3.38 5.72
N VAL A 31 -10.68 2.40 5.40
CA VAL A 31 -10.26 1.18 4.73
C VAL A 31 -9.77 1.63 3.36
N ALA A 32 -8.45 1.70 3.18
CA ALA A 32 -7.83 2.06 1.92
C ALA A 32 -8.35 1.10 0.84
N LYS A 33 -9.19 1.60 -0.07
CA LYS A 33 -9.54 0.85 -1.28
C LYS A 33 -8.25 0.54 -2.03
N PRO A 34 -8.07 -0.69 -2.54
CA PRO A 34 -6.98 -0.97 -3.47
C PRO A 34 -7.05 0.09 -4.57
N PRO A 35 -5.92 0.70 -4.96
CA PRO A 35 -5.93 1.66 -6.05
C PRO A 35 -6.52 0.98 -7.28
N GLY A 36 -7.57 1.58 -7.86
CA GLY A 36 -8.29 0.98 -8.98
C GLY A 36 -7.38 0.69 -10.17
N PHE A 37 -7.85 -0.13 -11.12
CA PHE A 37 -7.11 -0.51 -12.33
C PHE A 37 -6.68 0.69 -13.22
N GLU A 38 -7.17 1.90 -12.95
CA GLU A 38 -6.79 3.15 -13.64
C GLU A 38 -5.59 3.86 -13.00
N ALA A 39 -5.10 3.38 -11.85
CA ALA A 39 -3.89 3.93 -11.25
C ALA A 39 -2.71 3.66 -12.18
N ALA A 40 -1.89 4.67 -12.44
CA ALA A 40 -0.61 4.46 -13.07
C ALA A 40 0.20 3.49 -12.19
N MET A 41 0.78 2.46 -12.83
CA MET A 41 1.52 1.40 -12.18
C MET A 41 2.98 1.41 -12.65
N ILE A 42 3.90 1.09 -11.76
CA ILE A 42 5.29 0.82 -12.08
C ILE A 42 5.59 -0.66 -11.89
N ARG A 43 6.27 -1.25 -12.87
CA ARG A 43 6.75 -2.63 -12.76
C ARG A 43 7.95 -2.65 -11.82
N MET A 44 7.82 -3.33 -10.69
CA MET A 44 8.88 -3.48 -9.70
C MET A 44 9.77 -4.67 -10.01
N LEU A 45 9.22 -5.71 -10.61
CA LEU A 45 9.94 -6.95 -10.88
C LEU A 45 9.31 -7.67 -12.07
N ALA A 46 10.15 -8.36 -12.83
CA ALA A 46 9.73 -9.36 -13.80
C ALA A 46 10.47 -10.67 -13.54
N CYS A 47 9.75 -11.78 -13.69
CA CYS A 47 10.30 -13.12 -13.64
C CYS A 47 9.85 -13.91 -14.87
N GLU A 48 10.73 -14.76 -15.39
CA GLU A 48 10.47 -15.60 -16.55
C GLU A 48 10.63 -17.07 -16.19
N GLY A 49 9.58 -17.85 -16.44
CA GLY A 49 9.57 -19.30 -16.35
C GLY A 49 9.38 -19.92 -17.74
N GLU A 50 9.21 -21.24 -17.78
CA GLU A 50 8.95 -21.96 -19.03
C GLU A 50 7.54 -21.61 -19.57
N GLY A 51 7.48 -20.85 -20.67
CA GLY A 51 6.22 -20.44 -21.31
C GLY A 51 5.36 -19.47 -20.49
N VAL A 52 5.95 -18.85 -19.46
CA VAL A 52 5.23 -17.98 -18.53
C VAL A 52 6.07 -16.77 -18.13
N ARG A 53 5.42 -15.60 -18.06
CA ARG A 53 6.03 -14.38 -17.52
C ARG A 53 5.20 -13.87 -16.35
N MET A 54 5.88 -13.59 -15.25
CA MET A 54 5.29 -13.05 -14.03
C MET A 54 5.81 -11.63 -13.83
N GLU A 55 4.93 -10.70 -13.50
CA GLU A 55 5.30 -9.32 -13.23
C GLU A 55 4.65 -8.83 -11.95
N VAL A 56 5.38 -8.03 -11.19
CA VAL A 56 4.88 -7.39 -9.98
C VAL A 56 4.88 -5.90 -10.18
N TYR A 57 3.78 -5.27 -9.82
CA TYR A 57 3.49 -3.87 -10.02
C TYR A 57 3.15 -3.19 -8.71
N LEU A 58 3.61 -1.94 -8.56
CA LEU A 58 3.14 -1.04 -7.51
C LEU A 58 2.42 0.16 -8.12
N PRO A 59 1.37 0.67 -7.46
CA PRO A 59 0.76 1.95 -7.82
C PRO A 59 1.77 3.08 -7.63
N LEU A 60 1.83 4.06 -8.54
CA LEU A 60 2.75 5.20 -8.37
C LEU A 60 2.49 6.01 -7.09
N SER A 61 1.28 5.94 -6.53
CA SER A 61 0.94 6.57 -5.24
C SER A 61 1.63 5.92 -4.05
N VAL A 62 2.12 4.69 -4.20
CA VAL A 62 2.98 4.03 -3.25
C VAL A 62 4.40 4.40 -3.66
N ASP A 63 5.02 5.27 -2.86
CA ASP A 63 6.39 5.79 -3.02
C ASP A 63 7.32 4.76 -3.69
N HIS A 64 8.01 5.20 -4.75
CA HIS A 64 8.83 4.33 -5.60
C HIS A 64 9.91 3.60 -4.82
N HIS A 65 10.34 4.10 -3.66
CA HIS A 65 11.40 3.52 -2.85
C HIS A 65 10.83 2.87 -1.58
N MET A 66 10.41 1.60 -1.70
CA MET A 66 10.00 0.83 -0.53
C MET A 66 11.10 0.84 0.54
N ARG A 67 10.72 1.16 1.77
CA ARG A 67 11.62 1.12 2.93
C ARG A 67 11.73 -0.30 3.47
N GLY A 68 12.87 -0.64 4.08
CA GLY A 68 13.04 -1.93 4.73
C GLY A 68 11.96 -2.13 5.80
N GLY A 69 11.30 -3.29 5.79
CA GLY A 69 10.18 -3.63 6.67
C GLY A 69 8.81 -3.11 6.20
N GLN A 70 8.76 -2.35 5.11
CA GLN A 70 7.50 -1.83 4.57
C GLN A 70 6.70 -2.94 3.88
N SER A 71 5.38 -2.92 4.07
CA SER A 71 4.42 -3.79 3.40
C SER A 71 3.35 -2.96 2.70
N VAL A 72 3.06 -3.25 1.44
CA VAL A 72 2.12 -2.50 0.59
C VAL A 72 1.28 -3.46 -0.25
N ILE A 73 0.13 -2.99 -0.71
CA ILE A 73 -0.68 -3.71 -1.70
C ILE A 73 -0.20 -3.32 -3.09
N GLY A 74 0.23 -4.31 -3.84
CA GLY A 74 0.55 -4.19 -5.25
C GLY A 74 -0.27 -5.18 -6.06
N TYR A 75 0.17 -5.40 -7.29
CA TYR A 75 -0.50 -6.29 -8.23
C TYR A 75 0.49 -7.23 -8.89
N TYR A 76 0.03 -8.43 -9.12
CA TYR A 76 0.73 -9.48 -9.83
C TYR A 76 0.02 -9.73 -11.17
N ALA A 77 0.79 -9.81 -12.23
CA ALA A 77 0.33 -10.27 -13.53
C ALA A 77 0.95 -11.62 -13.84
N LEU A 78 0.11 -12.57 -14.23
CA LEU A 78 0.51 -13.85 -14.80
C LEU A 78 0.24 -13.81 -16.31
N ASP A 79 1.28 -13.78 -17.12
CA ASP A 79 1.20 -13.86 -18.56
C ASP A 79 1.39 -15.30 -19.04
N LEU A 80 0.30 -15.87 -19.53
CA LEU A 80 0.23 -17.18 -20.15
C LEU A 80 -0.22 -17.03 -21.61
N THR A 81 0.29 -16.01 -22.32
CA THR A 81 -0.06 -15.75 -23.72
C THR A 81 0.15 -16.98 -24.62
N GLU A 82 1.19 -17.79 -24.37
CA GLU A 82 1.39 -19.05 -25.09
C GLU A 82 0.26 -20.06 -24.90
N ALA A 83 -0.47 -19.96 -23.79
CA ALA A 83 -1.66 -20.76 -23.49
C ALA A 83 -2.99 -20.00 -23.75
N ASN A 84 -2.95 -18.88 -24.49
CA ASN A 84 -4.10 -17.99 -24.76
C ASN A 84 -4.84 -17.53 -23.49
N LYS A 85 -4.14 -17.40 -22.36
CA LYS A 85 -4.69 -16.86 -21.12
C LYS A 85 -4.09 -15.49 -20.84
N GLY A 86 -4.96 -14.48 -20.75
CA GLY A 86 -4.57 -13.09 -20.51
C GLY A 86 -3.98 -12.84 -19.12
N LYS A 87 -3.56 -11.59 -18.89
CA LYS A 87 -2.92 -11.05 -17.67
C LYS A 87 -3.92 -10.31 -16.76
N PRO A 88 -4.87 -10.96 -16.07
CA PRO A 88 -5.60 -10.25 -15.03
C PRO A 88 -4.60 -9.81 -13.96
N LEU A 89 -4.68 -8.55 -13.53
CA LEU A 89 -3.93 -8.08 -12.36
C LEU A 89 -4.61 -8.62 -11.11
N GLU A 90 -3.85 -9.36 -10.31
CA GLU A 90 -4.31 -9.91 -9.04
C GLU A 90 -3.65 -9.16 -7.89
N PRO A 91 -4.41 -8.74 -6.86
CA PRO A 91 -3.84 -8.03 -5.73
C PRO A 91 -2.94 -8.96 -4.93
N VAL A 92 -1.75 -8.46 -4.59
CA VAL A 92 -0.74 -9.16 -3.78
C VAL A 92 -0.21 -8.22 -2.70
N ARG A 93 0.24 -8.80 -1.59
CA ARG A 93 0.96 -8.06 -0.55
C ARG A 93 2.45 -8.18 -0.83
N ILE A 94 3.11 -7.04 -0.99
CA ILE A 94 4.54 -6.95 -1.26
C ILE A 94 5.20 -6.42 0.01
N THR A 95 6.19 -7.15 0.52
CA THR A 95 6.93 -6.78 1.73
C THR A 95 8.42 -6.78 1.43
N LEU A 96 9.10 -5.66 1.66
CA LEU A 96 10.56 -5.60 1.63
C LEU A 96 11.08 -5.95 3.02
N SER A 97 12.03 -6.87 3.13
CA SER A 97 12.63 -7.25 4.40
C SER A 97 13.36 -6.05 5.05
N ALA A 98 13.51 -6.07 6.37
CA ALA A 98 14.12 -4.95 7.11
C ALA A 98 15.57 -4.66 6.67
N ASP A 99 16.31 -5.72 6.34
CA ASP A 99 17.68 -5.69 5.80
C ASP A 99 17.74 -5.40 4.29
N LYS A 100 16.58 -5.21 3.62
CA LYS A 100 16.43 -4.96 2.18
C LYS A 100 17.05 -6.04 1.27
N THR A 101 17.22 -7.25 1.75
CA THR A 101 17.80 -8.34 0.94
C THR A 101 16.74 -9.15 0.19
N THR A 102 15.50 -9.15 0.68
CA THR A 102 14.43 -10.04 0.21
C THR A 102 13.12 -9.29 0.04
N VAL A 103 12.46 -9.52 -1.08
CA VAL A 103 11.07 -9.12 -1.33
C VAL A 103 10.18 -10.35 -1.17
N THR A 104 9.16 -10.23 -0.33
CA THR A 104 8.12 -11.25 -0.20
C THR A 104 6.90 -10.84 -0.97
N VAL A 105 6.44 -11.70 -1.88
CA VAL A 105 5.20 -11.56 -2.63
C VAL A 105 4.20 -12.57 -2.09
N ASP A 106 3.18 -12.08 -1.40
CA ASP A 106 2.11 -12.88 -0.81
C ASP A 106 0.84 -12.78 -1.66
N GLN A 107 0.48 -13.90 -2.31
CA GLN A 107 -0.72 -14.06 -3.12
C GLN A 107 -1.91 -14.48 -2.24
N TYR A 108 -2.22 -13.66 -1.23
CA TYR A 108 -3.17 -13.96 -0.16
C TYR A 108 -4.61 -14.25 -0.65
N THR A 109 -4.98 -13.79 -1.86
CA THR A 109 -6.29 -14.07 -2.47
C THR A 109 -6.37 -15.46 -3.11
N ARG A 110 -5.23 -16.11 -3.34
CA ARG A 110 -5.11 -17.43 -3.98
C ARG A 110 -4.77 -18.55 -2.99
N GLY A 111 -4.46 -18.23 -1.73
CA GLY A 111 -4.05 -19.20 -0.72
C GLY A 111 -2.72 -19.90 -1.05
N LEU A 112 -1.89 -19.29 -1.90
CA LEU A 112 -0.56 -19.80 -2.23
C LEU A 112 0.45 -19.39 -1.16
N PRO A 113 1.50 -20.20 -0.91
CA PRO A 113 2.60 -19.78 -0.06
C PRO A 113 3.24 -18.48 -0.56
N PRO A 114 3.65 -17.56 0.34
CA PRO A 114 4.38 -16.38 -0.06
C PRO A 114 5.71 -16.72 -0.73
N THR A 115 6.00 -16.05 -1.83
CA THR A 115 7.25 -16.21 -2.58
C THR A 115 8.28 -15.23 -2.04
N ARG A 116 9.48 -15.73 -1.70
CA ARG A 116 10.62 -14.90 -1.30
C ARG A 116 11.60 -14.76 -2.46
N ILE A 117 11.92 -13.53 -2.80
CA ILE A 117 12.70 -13.16 -3.98
C ILE A 117 13.86 -12.29 -3.53
N PRO A 118 15.13 -12.65 -3.80
CA PRO A 118 16.25 -11.78 -3.50
C PRO A 118 16.11 -10.44 -4.25
N VAL A 119 16.44 -9.32 -3.60
CA VAL A 119 16.36 -7.98 -4.23
C VAL A 119 17.25 -7.88 -5.46
N GLY A 120 18.42 -8.52 -5.46
CA GLY A 120 19.29 -8.59 -6.64
C GLY A 120 18.78 -9.50 -7.77
N GLY A 121 17.64 -10.15 -7.59
CA GLY A 121 17.13 -11.19 -8.50
C GLY A 121 17.66 -12.58 -8.16
N GLY A 122 17.15 -13.58 -8.87
CA GLY A 122 17.50 -14.98 -8.62
C GLY A 122 16.49 -15.96 -9.20
N THR A 123 16.72 -17.25 -8.96
CA THR A 123 15.79 -18.32 -9.35
C THR A 123 14.88 -18.67 -8.18
N VAL A 124 13.57 -18.58 -8.38
CA VAL A 124 12.56 -18.83 -7.33
C VAL A 124 11.39 -19.65 -7.87
N ASP A 125 10.66 -20.30 -7.00
CA ASP A 125 9.34 -20.84 -7.32
C ASP A 125 8.29 -19.76 -7.05
N PHE A 126 7.95 -18.97 -8.07
CA PHE A 126 7.11 -17.78 -7.93
C PHE A 126 5.63 -18.13 -7.75
N ASP A 127 5.14 -19.07 -8.55
CA ASP A 127 3.84 -19.72 -8.43
C ASP A 127 4.09 -21.20 -8.64
N GLN A 128 3.83 -22.02 -7.63
CA GLN A 128 4.14 -23.45 -7.68
C GLN A 128 3.39 -24.21 -8.80
N ARG A 129 2.40 -23.59 -9.45
CA ARG A 129 1.64 -24.20 -10.56
C ARG A 129 2.24 -23.87 -11.92
N PHE A 130 2.76 -22.64 -12.09
CA PHE A 130 3.18 -22.13 -13.40
C PHE A 130 4.62 -21.60 -13.40
N GLY A 131 5.03 -20.86 -12.35
CA GLY A 131 6.31 -20.17 -12.28
C GLY A 131 7.38 -20.91 -11.47
N LYS A 132 7.54 -22.22 -11.68
CA LYS A 132 8.63 -22.99 -11.04
C LYS A 132 9.99 -22.63 -11.66
N ARG A 133 11.02 -22.52 -10.82
CA ARG A 133 12.38 -22.11 -11.21
C ARG A 133 12.41 -20.85 -12.10
N ALA A 134 11.50 -19.92 -11.84
CA ALA A 134 11.42 -18.68 -12.57
C ALA A 134 12.67 -17.84 -12.30
N LYS A 135 13.26 -17.29 -13.37
CA LYS A 135 14.37 -16.34 -13.27
C LYS A 135 13.82 -14.94 -13.08
N CYS A 136 14.00 -14.40 -11.89
CA CYS A 136 13.60 -13.06 -11.51
C CYS A 136 14.76 -12.07 -11.70
N GLY A 137 14.47 -10.91 -12.29
CA GLY A 137 15.40 -9.78 -12.32
C GLY A 137 15.51 -9.08 -10.96
N ALA A 138 16.31 -8.02 -10.91
CA ALA A 138 16.42 -7.19 -9.72
C ALA A 138 15.09 -6.48 -9.41
N PHE A 139 14.75 -6.39 -8.13
CA PHE A 139 13.64 -5.57 -7.67
C PHE A 139 13.98 -4.10 -7.86
N GLN A 140 13.01 -3.34 -8.36
CA GLN A 140 13.13 -1.91 -8.65
C GLN A 140 14.26 -1.58 -9.63
N SER A 141 14.45 -2.41 -10.66
CA SER A 141 15.52 -2.23 -11.68
C SER A 141 15.56 -0.88 -12.41
N GLN A 142 14.48 -0.10 -12.34
CA GLN A 142 14.42 1.29 -12.82
C GLN A 142 15.27 2.26 -11.99
N ASP A 143 15.62 1.89 -10.76
CA ASP A 143 16.50 2.62 -9.85
C ASP A 143 17.83 1.85 -9.76
N PRO A 144 18.91 2.36 -10.39
CA PRO A 144 20.20 1.67 -10.45
C PRO A 144 20.90 1.60 -9.09
N ASP A 145 20.42 2.32 -8.07
CA ASP A 145 21.02 2.38 -6.75
C ASP A 145 20.23 1.58 -5.70
N PHE A 146 19.07 1.01 -6.05
CA PHE A 146 18.21 0.34 -5.08
C PHE A 146 18.83 -0.88 -4.40
N ALA A 147 19.60 -1.67 -5.15
CA ALA A 147 20.21 -2.92 -4.68
C ALA A 147 21.64 -2.74 -4.11
N LYS A 148 22.14 -1.49 -4.04
CA LYS A 148 23.47 -1.15 -3.51
C LYS A 148 23.40 -0.87 -2.02
#